data_AF-F6RX41-F1
#
_entry.id   AF-F6RX41-F1
#
_cell.length_a   1.000
_cell.length_b   1.000
_cell.length_c   1.000
_cell.angle_alpha   90.00
_cell.angle_beta   90.00
_cell.angle_gamma   90.00
#
_symmetry.space_group_name_H-M   'P 1'
#
loop_
_entity.id
_entity.type
_entity.pdbx_description
1 polymer ?
#
loop_
_entity_poly.entity_id
_entity_poly.type
_entity_poly.pdbx_seq_one_letter_code
_entity_poly.pdbx_strand_id
1 'polypeptide(L)'
;MIIHAKVALLSIFSCALWSPLYWIWEGDIENIYIIVGWILTTVVSHLWLAAKIINMRMFSVAWRSYMLTAFFMMGFSIAYFASTLYLSFGLYICVLSTFHMGEYLATALFNPTSISLSSFILNHSLEFNVAMILSVVEHWTLLYFFPG
;
A
#
# COMPACT_ATOMS: atom_id res chain seq x y z
N MET A 1 -4.16 22.62 5.30
CA MET A 1 -3.39 22.19 6.49
C MET A 1 -3.86 20.82 6.97
N ILE A 2 -4.94 20.71 7.75
CA ILE A 2 -5.55 19.43 8.18
C ILE A 2 -6.17 18.63 7.00
N ILE A 3 -6.47 19.31 5.89
CA ILE A 3 -7.13 18.69 4.74
C ILE A 3 -6.29 17.59 4.07
N HIS A 4 -4.94 17.73 4.03
CA HIS A 4 -4.07 16.71 3.44
C HIS A 4 -4.03 15.43 4.27
N ALA A 5 -3.89 15.56 5.58
CA ALA A 5 -3.98 14.44 6.52
C ALA A 5 -5.39 13.81 6.47
N LYS A 6 -6.46 14.61 6.45
CA LYS A 6 -7.84 14.12 6.34
C LYS A 6 -8.08 13.32 5.06
N VAL A 7 -7.58 13.79 3.91
CA VAL A 7 -7.74 13.06 2.64
C VAL A 7 -6.91 11.79 2.63
N ALA A 8 -5.68 11.82 3.14
CA ALA A 8 -4.87 10.60 3.31
C ALA A 8 -5.59 9.58 4.21
N LEU A 9 -6.07 10.00 5.38
CA LEU A 9 -6.82 9.16 6.31
C LEU A 9 -8.12 8.62 5.69
N LEU A 10 -8.89 9.44 4.98
CA LEU A 10 -10.11 9.00 4.29
C LEU A 10 -9.80 7.92 3.25
N SER A 11 -8.72 8.08 2.49
CA SER A 11 -8.26 7.07 1.54
C SER A 11 -7.81 5.78 2.23
N ILE A 12 -7.10 5.87 3.36
CA ILE A 12 -6.73 4.72 4.20
C ILE A 12 -7.98 3.97 4.66
N PHE A 13 -8.93 4.66 5.29
CA PHE A 13 -10.18 4.04 5.76
C PHE A 13 -10.97 3.42 4.62
N SER A 14 -11.06 4.09 3.47
CA SER A 14 -11.76 3.52 2.31
C SER A 14 -11.11 2.22 1.84
N CYS A 15 -9.78 2.20 1.67
CA CYS A 15 -9.06 1.01 1.24
C CYS A 15 -9.16 -0.12 2.28
N ALA A 16 -8.91 0.21 3.55
CA ALA A 16 -8.91 -0.74 4.66
C ALA A 16 -10.29 -1.32 4.99
N LEU A 17 -11.40 -0.73 4.51
CA LEU A 17 -12.73 -1.35 4.62
C LEU A 17 -12.99 -2.38 3.52
N TRP A 18 -12.39 -2.20 2.33
CA TRP A 18 -12.59 -3.09 1.19
C TRP A 18 -11.60 -4.26 1.14
N SER A 19 -10.37 -4.06 1.60
CA SER A 19 -9.34 -5.09 1.56
C SER A 19 -9.53 -6.27 2.52
N PRO A 20 -10.08 -6.14 3.75
CA PRO A 20 -10.21 -7.28 4.67
C PRO A 20 -11.34 -8.22 4.28
N LEU A 21 -12.39 -7.74 3.59
CA LEU A 21 -13.49 -8.58 3.09
C LEU A 21 -13.00 -9.65 2.10
N TYR A 22 -11.90 -9.38 1.40
CA TYR A 22 -11.25 -10.33 0.48
C TYR A 22 -10.50 -11.45 1.21
N TRP A 23 -9.83 -11.14 2.33
CA TRP A 23 -8.96 -12.09 3.04
C TRP A 23 -9.67 -12.84 4.18
N ILE A 24 -10.78 -12.30 4.69
CA ILE A 24 -11.57 -12.91 5.76
C ILE A 24 -12.49 -14.02 5.22
N TRP A 25 -12.85 -14.02 3.92
CA TRP A 25 -13.88 -14.93 3.43
C TRP A 25 -13.36 -16.28 2.92
N GLU A 26 -12.23 -16.40 2.22
CA GLU A 26 -11.76 -17.71 1.77
C GLU A 26 -10.23 -17.80 1.72
N GLY A 27 -9.68 -18.88 2.29
CA GLY A 27 -8.26 -19.24 2.20
C GLY A 27 -7.85 -19.78 0.82
N ASP A 28 -8.59 -19.42 -0.23
CA ASP A 28 -8.41 -19.93 -1.58
C ASP A 28 -7.91 -18.81 -2.52
N ILE A 29 -6.62 -18.50 -2.36
CA ILE A 29 -5.91 -17.44 -3.09
C ILE A 29 -5.86 -17.75 -4.61
N GLU A 30 -6.17 -18.98 -5.02
CA GLU A 30 -6.14 -19.44 -6.42
C GLU A 30 -7.38 -19.03 -7.23
N ASN A 31 -8.44 -18.54 -6.57
CA ASN A 31 -9.68 -18.19 -7.24
C ASN A 31 -9.57 -16.88 -8.04
N ILE A 32 -9.48 -17.00 -9.37
CA ILE A 32 -9.39 -15.88 -10.32
C ILE A 32 -10.51 -14.84 -10.12
N TYR A 33 -11.73 -15.24 -9.75
CA TYR A 33 -12.85 -14.32 -9.56
C TYR A 33 -12.65 -13.42 -8.33
N ILE A 34 -12.00 -13.95 -7.30
CA ILE A 34 -11.66 -13.23 -6.09
C ILE A 34 -10.62 -12.15 -6.43
N ILE A 35 -9.55 -12.51 -7.14
CA ILE A 35 -8.51 -11.57 -7.62
C ILE A 35 -9.13 -10.47 -8.49
N VAL A 36 -9.98 -10.83 -9.45
CA VAL A 36 -10.66 -9.87 -10.32
C VAL A 36 -11.59 -8.95 -9.52
N GLY A 37 -12.33 -9.49 -8.54
CA GLY A 37 -13.17 -8.71 -7.64
C GLY A 37 -12.40 -7.67 -6.83
N TRP A 38 -11.21 -8.02 -6.32
CA TRP A 38 -10.33 -7.08 -5.60
C TRP A 38 -9.80 -5.97 -6.50
N ILE A 39 -9.39 -6.31 -7.71
CA ILE A 39 -8.96 -5.31 -8.71
C ILE A 39 -10.13 -4.38 -9.03
N LEU A 40 -11.33 -4.91 -9.25
CA LEU A 40 -12.51 -4.11 -9.56
C LEU A 40 -12.92 -3.19 -8.40
N THR A 41 -12.97 -3.67 -7.16
CA THR A 41 -13.32 -2.83 -6.00
C THR A 41 -12.26 -1.74 -5.77
N THR A 42 -10.98 -2.06 -6.01
CA THR A 42 -9.90 -1.08 -5.99
C THR A 42 -10.09 -0.01 -7.06
N VAL A 43 -10.35 -0.39 -8.31
CA VAL A 43 -10.58 0.55 -9.41
C VAL A 43 -11.81 1.42 -9.16
N VAL A 44 -12.94 0.83 -8.75
CA VAL A 44 -14.20 1.55 -8.49
C VAL A 44 -14.04 2.55 -7.34
N SER A 45 -13.41 2.15 -6.23
CA SER A 45 -13.18 3.08 -5.11
C SER A 45 -12.25 4.23 -5.48
N HIS A 46 -11.26 4.01 -6.35
CA HIS A 46 -10.43 5.08 -6.89
C HIS A 46 -11.16 5.99 -7.86
N LEU A 47 -11.99 5.47 -8.76
CA LEU A 47 -12.82 6.27 -9.65
C LEU A 47 -13.79 7.13 -8.85
N TRP A 48 -14.37 6.59 -7.78
CA TRP A 48 -15.23 7.33 -6.86
C TRP A 48 -14.47 8.45 -6.13
N LEU A 49 -13.28 8.17 -5.60
CA LEU A 49 -12.39 9.19 -5.01
C LEU A 49 -11.98 10.25 -6.04
N ALA A 50 -11.64 9.86 -7.26
CA ALA A 50 -11.28 10.76 -8.35
C ALA A 50 -12.45 11.70 -8.70
N ALA A 51 -13.67 11.17 -8.80
CA ALA A 51 -14.87 11.94 -9.09
C ALA A 51 -15.22 12.94 -7.98
N LYS A 52 -14.86 12.65 -6.72
CA LYS A 52 -15.09 13.56 -5.58
C LYS A 52 -13.99 14.59 -5.38
N ILE A 53 -12.77 14.31 -5.81
CA ILE A 53 -11.61 15.16 -5.57
C ILE A 53 -11.22 15.91 -6.86
N ILE A 54 -11.77 17.11 -7.02
CA ILE A 54 -11.52 17.99 -8.18
C ILE A 54 -10.08 18.55 -8.16
N ASN A 55 -9.46 18.64 -6.98
CA ASN A 55 -8.11 19.16 -6.82
C ASN A 55 -7.04 18.09 -7.11
N MET A 56 -6.29 18.26 -8.20
CA MET A 56 -5.25 17.34 -8.65
C MET A 56 -4.18 17.01 -7.60
N ARG A 57 -3.83 17.97 -6.73
CA ARG A 57 -2.87 17.74 -5.64
C ARG A 57 -3.48 16.85 -4.56
N MET A 58 -4.74 17.05 -4.22
CA MET A 58 -5.45 16.22 -3.24
C MET A 58 -5.68 14.81 -3.79
N PHE A 59 -5.99 14.68 -5.09
CA PHE A 59 -6.10 13.39 -5.76
C PHE A 59 -4.77 12.62 -5.72
N SER A 60 -3.67 13.31 -5.98
CA SER A 60 -2.32 12.75 -5.92
C SER A 60 -1.96 12.21 -4.52
N VAL A 61 -2.44 12.86 -3.46
CA VAL A 61 -2.29 12.39 -2.07
C VAL A 61 -3.17 11.17 -1.81
N ALA A 62 -4.44 11.24 -2.22
CA ALA A 62 -5.41 10.16 -2.04
C ALA A 62 -4.94 8.85 -2.69
N TRP A 63 -4.52 8.90 -3.96
CA TRP A 63 -4.03 7.74 -4.70
C TRP A 63 -2.80 7.09 -4.03
N ARG A 64 -1.79 7.88 -3.65
CA ARG A 64 -0.58 7.35 -2.97
C ARG A 64 -0.92 6.72 -1.62
N SER A 65 -1.79 7.38 -0.85
CA SER A 65 -2.23 6.88 0.46
C SER A 65 -3.01 5.57 0.32
N TYR A 66 -3.87 5.49 -0.70
CA TYR A 66 -4.60 4.26 -1.00
C TYR A 66 -3.63 3.14 -1.39
N MET A 67 -2.74 3.36 -2.36
CA MET A 67 -1.79 2.34 -2.83
C MET A 67 -0.96 1.76 -1.68
N LEU A 68 -0.40 2.62 -0.82
CA LEU A 68 0.34 2.18 0.36
C LEU A 68 -0.53 1.36 1.34
N THR A 69 -1.80 1.72 1.50
CA THR A 69 -2.73 0.93 2.32
C THR A 69 -3.02 -0.42 1.69
N ALA A 70 -3.21 -0.47 0.37
CA ALA A 70 -3.43 -1.72 -0.36
C ALA A 70 -2.22 -2.66 -0.25
N PHE A 71 -1.01 -2.14 -0.40
CA PHE A 71 0.22 -2.90 -0.20
C PHE A 71 0.34 -3.40 1.24
N PHE A 72 0.11 -2.54 2.25
CA PHE A 72 0.11 -2.97 3.64
C PHE A 72 -0.86 -4.15 3.87
N MET A 73 -2.08 -4.06 3.34
CA MET A 73 -3.10 -5.10 3.51
C MET A 73 -2.73 -6.39 2.77
N MET A 74 -2.12 -6.29 1.59
CA MET A 74 -1.56 -7.45 0.89
C MET A 74 -0.43 -8.10 1.72
N GLY A 75 0.50 -7.31 2.26
CA GLY A 75 1.58 -7.79 3.12
C GLY A 75 1.06 -8.47 4.39
N PHE A 76 0.05 -7.87 5.04
CA PHE A 76 -0.59 -8.42 6.23
C PHE A 76 -1.19 -9.79 5.92
N SER A 77 -1.87 -9.90 4.79
CA SER A 77 -2.51 -11.15 4.41
C SER A 77 -1.53 -12.24 4.01
N ILE A 78 -0.43 -11.89 3.34
CA ILE A 78 0.68 -12.82 3.10
C ILE A 78 1.25 -13.31 4.43
N ALA A 79 1.46 -12.39 5.39
CA ALA A 79 2.04 -12.75 6.69
C ALA A 79 1.14 -13.65 7.55
N TYR A 80 -0.20 -13.49 7.46
CA TYR A 80 -1.14 -14.20 8.34
C TYR A 80 -1.82 -15.41 7.70
N PHE A 81 -2.04 -15.41 6.38
CA PHE A 81 -2.81 -16.44 5.69
C PHE A 81 -1.98 -17.29 4.73
N ALA A 82 -0.81 -16.83 4.27
CA ALA A 82 0.06 -17.64 3.44
C ALA A 82 0.93 -18.59 4.28
N SER A 83 1.64 -19.49 3.59
CA SER A 83 2.65 -20.34 4.21
C SER A 83 3.71 -19.50 4.95
N THR A 84 4.26 -20.04 6.04
CA THR A 84 5.33 -19.40 6.84
C THR A 84 6.57 -19.07 6.01
N LEU A 85 6.75 -19.74 4.87
CA LEU A 85 7.75 -19.44 3.85
C LEU A 85 7.70 -17.98 3.35
N TYR A 86 6.50 -17.40 3.29
CA TYR A 86 6.28 -16.04 2.79
C TYR A 86 6.16 -14.99 3.90
N LEU A 87 6.28 -15.40 5.17
CA LEU A 87 6.08 -14.51 6.33
C LEU A 87 7.00 -13.29 6.27
N SER A 88 8.29 -13.49 5.97
CA SER A 88 9.28 -12.42 5.88
C SER A 88 8.93 -11.40 4.80
N PHE A 89 8.41 -11.84 3.65
CA PHE A 89 7.97 -10.96 2.58
C PHE A 89 6.70 -10.18 2.92
N GLY A 90 5.73 -10.84 3.56
CA GLY A 90 4.52 -10.18 4.06
C GLY A 90 4.85 -9.07 5.05
N LEU A 91 5.72 -9.35 6.02
CA LEU A 91 6.21 -8.35 6.99
C LEU A 91 7.01 -7.23 6.32
N TYR A 92 7.86 -7.55 5.34
CA TYR A 92 8.61 -6.57 4.57
C TYR A 92 7.67 -5.54 3.91
N ILE A 93 6.61 -6.00 3.23
CA ILE A 93 5.64 -5.11 2.58
C ILE A 93 4.89 -4.27 3.61
N CYS A 94 4.48 -4.86 4.75
CA CYS A 94 3.83 -4.12 5.84
C CYS A 94 4.70 -2.97 6.34
N VAL A 95 5.94 -3.26 6.74
CA VAL A 95 6.86 -2.28 7.31
C VAL A 95 7.17 -1.18 6.30
N LEU A 96 7.47 -1.53 5.06
CA LEU A 96 7.73 -0.58 3.99
C LEU A 96 6.55 0.37 3.77
N SER A 97 5.34 -0.19 3.69
CA SER A 97 4.12 0.59 3.48
C SER A 97 3.81 1.52 4.65
N THR A 98 3.95 1.03 5.88
CA THR A 98 3.76 1.83 7.10
C THR A 98 4.79 2.95 7.21
N PHE A 99 6.05 2.69 6.85
CA PHE A 99 7.10 3.70 6.88
C PHE A 99 6.77 4.88 5.96
N HIS A 100 6.51 4.62 4.67
CA HIS A 100 6.22 5.68 3.70
C HIS A 100 4.91 6.44 4.01
N MET A 101 3.89 5.74 4.53
CA MET A 101 2.67 6.39 4.99
C MET A 101 2.91 7.24 6.24
N GLY A 102 3.66 6.70 7.20
CA GLY A 102 3.98 7.33 8.46
C GLY A 102 4.72 8.65 8.28
N GLU A 103 5.73 8.67 7.40
CA GLU A 103 6.48 9.88 7.06
C GLU A 103 5.57 11.00 6.53
N TYR A 104 4.65 10.66 5.62
CA TYR A 104 3.71 11.63 5.08
C TYR A 104 2.73 12.15 6.14
N LEU A 105 2.15 11.25 6.96
CA LEU A 105 1.21 11.62 8.02
C LEU A 105 1.89 12.44 9.12
N ALA A 106 3.08 12.05 9.55
CA ALA A 106 3.88 12.80 10.53
C ALA A 106 4.21 14.20 10.00
N THR A 107 4.66 14.31 8.75
CA THR A 107 4.90 15.62 8.12
C THR A 107 3.60 16.44 8.03
N ALA A 108 2.47 15.82 7.72
CA ALA A 108 1.19 16.50 7.63
C ALA A 108 0.67 17.04 8.97
N LEU A 109 0.96 16.32 10.07
CA LEU A 109 0.54 16.68 11.41
C LEU A 109 1.47 17.69 12.07
N PHE A 110 2.79 17.49 11.93
CA PHE A 110 3.79 18.21 12.72
C PHE A 110 4.57 19.26 11.93
N ASN A 111 4.64 19.16 10.59
CA ASN A 111 5.33 20.15 9.76
C ASN A 111 4.54 20.53 8.48
N PRO A 112 3.31 21.05 8.63
CA PRO A 112 2.36 21.18 7.52
C PRO A 112 2.71 22.28 6.50
N THR A 113 3.67 23.16 6.78
CA THR A 113 4.14 24.19 5.84
C THR A 113 5.08 23.64 4.78
N SER A 114 5.78 22.54 5.10
CA SER A 114 6.75 21.88 4.21
C SER A 114 6.16 20.71 3.41
N ILE A 115 4.90 20.33 3.69
CA ILE A 115 4.32 19.11 3.12
C ILE A 115 4.19 19.18 1.61
N SER A 116 4.68 18.14 0.95
CA SER A 116 4.53 17.96 -0.49
C SER A 116 4.35 16.49 -0.84
N LEU A 117 4.18 16.18 -2.13
CA LEU A 117 4.09 14.79 -2.58
C LEU A 117 5.41 14.02 -2.36
N SER A 118 6.55 14.71 -2.25
CA SER A 118 7.82 14.07 -1.93
C SER A 118 7.91 13.63 -0.47
N SER A 119 7.03 14.13 0.42
CA SER A 119 6.99 13.73 1.82
C SER A 119 6.56 12.27 2.03
N PHE A 120 6.05 11.58 1.01
CA PHE A 120 5.89 10.11 1.05
C PHE A 120 7.22 9.36 0.90
N ILE A 121 8.27 10.03 0.40
CA ILE A 121 9.62 9.46 0.20
C ILE A 121 9.60 8.25 -0.75
N LEU A 122 8.65 8.18 -1.68
CA LEU A 122 8.53 7.06 -2.63
C LEU A 122 9.59 7.09 -3.72
N ASN A 123 10.03 8.28 -4.13
CA ASN A 123 11.04 8.47 -5.16
C ASN A 123 12.16 9.31 -4.58
N HIS A 124 13.18 8.64 -4.04
CA HIS A 124 14.33 9.29 -3.43
C HIS A 124 15.49 9.41 -4.43
N SER A 125 15.90 8.29 -5.05
CA SER A 125 16.92 8.26 -6.09
C SER A 125 16.80 7.02 -6.97
N LEU A 126 17.50 7.01 -8.10
CA LEU A 126 17.54 5.84 -8.98
C LEU A 126 18.15 4.64 -8.25
N GLU A 127 19.22 4.85 -7.50
CA GLU A 127 19.93 3.83 -6.74
C GLU A 127 19.04 3.21 -5.66
N PHE A 128 18.24 4.03 -4.97
CA PHE A 128 17.24 3.55 -4.02
C PHE A 128 16.20 2.64 -4.71
N ASN A 129 15.66 3.07 -5.85
CA ASN A 129 14.68 2.27 -6.59
C ASN A 129 15.27 0.95 -7.09
N VAL A 130 16.53 0.96 -7.55
CA VAL A 130 17.26 -0.25 -7.94
C VAL A 130 17.45 -1.18 -6.74
N ALA A 131 17.87 -0.65 -5.59
CA ALA A 131 18.03 -1.46 -4.37
C ALA A 131 16.72 -2.10 -3.91
N MET A 132 15.60 -1.36 -4.00
CA MET A 132 14.26 -1.87 -3.69
C MET A 132 13.81 -2.99 -4.65
N ILE A 133 14.16 -2.90 -5.93
CA ILE A 133 13.88 -3.97 -6.90
C ILE A 133 14.76 -5.18 -6.61
N LEU A 134 16.05 -4.96 -6.35
CA LEU A 134 17.00 -6.03 -6.07
C LEU A 134 16.66 -6.78 -4.78
N SER A 135 16.16 -6.12 -3.73
CA SER A 135 15.74 -6.80 -2.49
C SER A 135 14.56 -7.75 -2.72
N VAL A 136 13.61 -7.37 -3.58
CA VAL A 136 12.49 -8.24 -3.98
C VAL A 136 13.01 -9.42 -4.81
N VAL A 137 13.85 -9.16 -5.82
CA VAL A 137 14.45 -10.20 -6.65
C VAL A 137 15.28 -11.18 -5.82
N GLU A 138 16.08 -10.67 -4.89
CA GLU A 138 16.86 -11.46 -3.94
C GLU A 138 15.97 -12.37 -3.10
N HIS A 139 14.90 -11.82 -2.50
CA HIS A 139 13.96 -12.61 -1.71
C HIS A 139 13.37 -13.78 -2.50
N TRP A 140 12.84 -13.52 -3.71
CA TRP A 140 12.24 -14.57 -4.55
C TRP A 140 13.28 -15.57 -5.06
N THR A 141 14.50 -15.13 -5.36
CA THR A 141 15.60 -16.00 -5.78
C THR A 141 16.00 -16.94 -4.65
N LEU A 142 16.17 -16.41 -3.44
CA LEU A 142 16.50 -17.21 -2.26
C LEU A 142 15.37 -18.18 -1.95
N LEU A 143 14.11 -17.75 -2.01
CA LEU A 143 12.96 -18.63 -1.76
C LEU A 143 12.88 -19.76 -2.80
N TYR A 144 13.21 -19.49 -4.07
CA TYR A 144 13.18 -20.50 -5.13
C TYR A 144 14.26 -21.57 -4.94
N PHE A 145 15.50 -21.16 -4.65
CA PHE A 145 16.63 -22.09 -4.51
C PHE A 145 16.77 -22.69 -3.11
N PHE A 146 16.33 -21.97 -2.08
CA PHE A 146 16.51 -22.29 -0.66
C PHE A 146 15.23 -21.99 0.15
N PRO A 147 14.14 -22.76 -0.05
CA PRO A 147 12.87 -22.57 0.66
C PRO A 147 12.88 -23.04 2.13
N GLY A 148 14.05 -23.37 2.70
CA GLY A 148 14.20 -23.99 4.01
C GLY A 148 14.64 -23.01 5.09
#